data_AF-A0AA37JQV0-F1
#
_entry.id   AF-A0AA37JQV0-F1
#
_cell.length_a   1.000
_cell.length_b   1.000
_cell.length_c   1.000
_cell.angle_alpha   90.00
_cell.angle_beta   90.00
_cell.angle_gamma   90.00
#
_symmetry.space_group_name_H-M   'P 1'
#
loop_
_entity.id
_entity.type
_entity.pdbx_description
1 polymer ?
#
loop_
_entity_poly.entity_id
_entity_poly.type
_entity_poly.pdbx_seq_one_letter_code
_entity_poly.pdbx_strand_id
1 'polypeptide(L)'
;MKELMRLDKYLTEMGQGTRSQIKEMARKGRITVNSVTEKKSDRKISPSSDVVAVDGRIVAYAEYEYYMLHKPEGVVSATEDRRHRTVLDLITGRMRDDLFPVGRLDIDTEGLLLITNDGDLAHRLLSPKKHVDKVYYAKIEGMLPEDAKERMAAGLTLSDGTETLPADLEIVRRGGAAGSCSRSALRFMKENFIR
;
A
#
# COMPACT_ATOMS: atom_id res chain seq x y z
N MET A 1 11.84 -1.26 26.29
CA MET A 1 13.22 -0.80 26.00
C MET A 1 13.11 0.50 25.23
N LYS A 2 13.95 1.52 25.52
CA LYS A 2 14.02 2.70 24.64
C LYS A 2 14.65 2.25 23.33
N GLU A 3 13.87 2.16 22.27
CA GLU A 3 14.46 2.06 20.94
C GLU A 3 15.24 3.35 20.67
N LEU A 4 16.55 3.18 20.54
CA LEU A 4 17.47 4.25 20.21
C LEU A 4 17.82 4.15 18.73
N MET A 5 17.62 5.23 17.99
CA MET A 5 17.99 5.32 16.59
C MET A 5 19.02 6.43 16.37
N ARG A 6 19.77 6.33 15.28
CA ARG A 6 20.71 7.39 14.90
C ARG A 6 19.94 8.63 14.43
N LEU A 7 20.43 9.81 14.80
CA LEU A 7 19.86 11.09 14.38
C LEU A 7 19.79 11.25 12.85
N ASP A 8 20.78 10.76 12.13
CA ASP A 8 20.75 10.75 10.66
C ASP A 8 19.62 9.90 10.09
N LYS A 9 19.40 8.70 10.65
CA LYS A 9 18.28 7.82 10.30
C LYS A 9 16.95 8.51 10.57
N TYR A 10 16.77 9.06 11.78
CA TYR A 10 15.57 9.82 12.17
C TYR A 10 15.21 10.90 11.16
N LEU A 11 16.18 11.76 10.81
CA LEU A 11 15.93 12.90 9.94
C LEU A 11 15.77 12.51 8.47
N THR A 12 16.48 11.46 8.02
CA THR A 12 16.30 10.92 6.66
C THR A 12 14.90 10.36 6.49
N GLU A 13 14.42 9.59 7.48
CA GLU A 13 13.08 9.02 7.45
C GLU A 13 12.00 10.09 7.50
N MET A 14 12.22 11.20 8.20
CA MET A 14 11.28 12.33 8.24
C MET A 14 11.43 13.33 7.08
N GLY A 15 12.03 12.88 5.97
CA GLY A 15 12.11 13.65 4.72
C GLY A 15 12.97 14.91 4.79
N GLN A 16 13.85 15.06 5.80
CA GLN A 16 14.66 16.28 5.97
C GLN A 16 15.89 16.33 5.04
N GLY A 17 16.13 15.26 4.28
CA GLY A 17 17.19 15.17 3.28
C GLY A 17 17.97 13.85 3.33
N THR A 18 18.86 13.67 2.37
CA THR A 18 19.76 12.51 2.32
C THR A 18 20.73 12.50 3.51
N ARG A 19 21.26 11.33 3.85
CA ARG A 19 22.28 11.17 4.91
C ARG A 19 23.45 12.16 4.79
N SER A 20 23.93 12.42 3.58
CA SER A 20 25.01 13.39 3.33
C SER A 20 24.59 14.83 3.64
N GLN A 21 23.38 15.22 3.25
CA GLN A 21 22.80 16.53 3.58
C GLN A 21 22.57 16.67 5.09
N ILE A 22 22.07 15.64 5.78
CA ILE A 22 21.90 15.67 7.24
C ILE A 22 23.25 15.88 7.94
N LYS A 23 24.30 15.17 7.50
CA LYS A 23 25.66 15.32 8.05
C LYS A 23 26.20 16.75 7.86
N GLU A 24 25.95 17.35 6.70
CA GLU A 24 26.31 18.74 6.44
C GLU A 24 25.54 19.72 7.33
N MET A 25 24.22 19.51 7.50
CA MET A 25 23.38 20.33 8.38
C MET A 25 23.83 20.26 9.85
N ALA A 26 24.16 19.06 10.33
CA ALA A 26 24.75 18.87 11.67
C ALA A 26 26.05 19.69 11.81
N ARG A 27 26.97 19.56 10.83
CA ARG A 27 28.26 20.28 10.85
C ARG A 27 28.06 21.80 10.88
N LYS A 28 27.06 22.31 10.17
CA LYS A 28 26.68 23.73 10.15
C LYS A 28 25.92 24.20 11.41
N GLY A 29 25.62 23.31 12.35
CA GLY A 29 24.90 23.64 13.58
C GLY A 29 23.41 23.91 13.37
N ARG A 30 22.83 23.40 12.27
CA ARG A 30 21.40 23.60 11.93
C ARG A 30 20.46 22.64 12.66
N ILE A 31 21.00 21.64 13.35
CA ILE A 31 20.24 20.60 14.04
C ILE A 31 20.38 20.79 15.54
N THR A 32 19.26 20.68 16.25
CA THR A 32 19.23 20.65 17.72
C THR A 32 18.53 19.39 18.22
N VAL A 33 19.01 18.87 19.34
CA VAL A 33 18.38 17.79 20.10
C VAL A 33 18.17 18.29 21.51
N ASN A 34 16.93 18.33 21.98
CA ASN A 34 16.52 18.92 23.25
C ASN A 34 17.04 20.36 23.42
N SER A 35 16.88 21.18 22.38
CA SER A 35 17.34 22.58 22.30
C SER A 35 18.86 22.80 22.33
N VAL A 36 19.68 21.73 22.33
CA VAL A 36 21.14 21.81 22.27
C VAL A 36 21.60 21.52 20.85
N THR A 37 22.47 22.36 20.29
CA THR A 37 23.03 22.17 18.95
C THR A 37 23.80 20.85 18.86
N GLU A 38 23.45 20.01 17.89
CA GLU A 38 24.09 18.73 17.64
C GLU A 38 24.89 18.76 16.34
N LYS A 39 26.19 18.47 16.43
CA LYS A 39 27.11 18.44 15.28
C LYS A 39 27.42 17.04 14.79
N LYS A 40 27.05 16.01 15.56
CA LYS A 40 27.25 14.59 15.24
C LYS A 40 25.94 13.96 14.78
N SER A 41 25.87 13.60 13.51
CA SER A 41 24.67 12.99 12.92
C SER A 41 24.46 11.52 13.32
N ASP A 42 25.46 10.87 13.92
CA ASP A 42 25.41 9.47 14.37
C ASP A 42 24.99 9.31 15.84
N ARG A 43 24.69 10.41 16.54
CA ARG A 43 24.15 10.38 17.90
C ARG A 43 22.91 9.49 17.96
N LYS A 44 22.86 8.63 18.97
CA LYS A 44 21.67 7.85 19.29
C LYS A 44 20.66 8.71 20.05
N ILE A 45 19.42 8.73 19.59
CA ILE A 45 18.29 9.45 20.17
C ILE A 45 17.09 8.51 20.32
N SER A 46 16.17 8.86 21.21
CA SER A 46 14.90 8.18 21.42
C SER A 46 13.79 8.94 20.70
N PRO A 47 13.17 8.37 19.65
CA PRO A 47 12.14 9.08 18.88
C PRO A 47 10.90 9.48 19.69
N SER A 48 10.63 8.74 20.77
CA SER A 48 9.49 8.96 21.65
C SER A 48 9.74 9.98 22.78
N SER A 49 10.98 10.42 23.00
CA SER A 49 11.28 11.32 24.13
C SER A 49 12.25 12.47 23.81
N ASP A 50 13.11 12.34 22.81
CA ASP A 50 13.99 13.43 22.39
C ASP A 50 13.27 14.36 21.40
N VAL A 51 13.40 15.67 21.61
CA VAL A 51 12.87 16.70 20.70
C VAL A 51 13.95 17.07 19.70
N VAL A 52 13.74 16.78 18.43
CA VAL A 52 14.66 17.11 17.34
C VAL A 52 14.12 18.30 16.56
N ALA A 53 14.97 19.29 16.26
CA ALA A 53 14.61 20.39 15.38
C ALA A 53 15.71 20.69 14.35
N VAL A 54 15.29 21.05 13.15
CA VAL A 54 16.14 21.52 12.04
C VAL A 54 15.76 22.97 11.74
N ASP A 55 16.74 23.87 11.77
CA ASP A 55 16.55 25.32 11.61
C ASP A 55 15.46 25.91 12.51
N GLY A 56 15.39 25.42 13.76
CA GLY A 56 14.40 25.85 14.74
C GLY A 56 12.99 25.27 14.55
N ARG A 57 12.76 24.45 13.52
CA ARG A 57 11.48 23.74 13.31
C ARG A 57 11.55 22.34 13.89
N ILE A 58 10.62 22.01 14.78
CA ILE A 58 10.52 20.67 15.36
C ILE A 58 10.18 19.68 14.25
N VAL A 59 10.93 18.59 14.18
CA VAL A 59 10.67 17.45 13.32
C VAL A 59 10.02 16.41 14.22
N ALA A 60 8.76 16.08 13.98
CA ALA A 60 8.07 14.99 14.67
C ALA A 60 8.40 13.66 13.98
N TYR A 61 8.46 12.57 14.75
CA TYR A 61 8.73 11.25 14.21
C TYR A 61 7.44 10.46 14.00
N ALA A 62 7.21 10.04 12.76
CA ALA A 62 6.21 9.04 12.42
C ALA A 62 6.93 7.72 12.09
N GLU A 63 6.77 6.72 12.96
CA GLU A 63 7.35 5.40 12.74
C GLU A 63 6.72 4.72 11.52
N TYR A 64 5.39 4.76 11.44
CA TYR A 64 4.63 4.20 10.34
C TYR A 64 3.73 5.24 9.68
N GLU A 65 3.60 5.13 8.36
CA GLU A 65 2.61 5.83 7.56
C GLU A 65 1.66 4.83 6.93
N TYR A 66 0.37 5.18 6.87
CA TYR A 66 -0.66 4.33 6.27
C TYR A 66 -1.53 5.18 5.33
N TYR A 67 -1.63 4.75 4.08
CA TYR A 67 -2.44 5.40 3.07
C TYR A 67 -3.48 4.43 2.52
N MET A 68 -4.69 4.94 2.31
CA MET A 68 -5.71 4.30 1.50
C MET A 68 -5.77 5.02 0.16
N LEU A 69 -5.43 4.32 -0.91
CA LEU A 69 -5.41 4.84 -2.25
C LEU A 69 -6.54 4.20 -3.06
N HIS A 70 -7.34 5.03 -3.74
CA HIS A 70 -8.14 4.56 -4.85
C HIS A 70 -7.24 4.54 -6.10
N LYS A 71 -6.65 3.40 -6.41
CA LYS A 71 -5.77 3.21 -7.56
C LYS A 71 -6.60 3.35 -8.85
N PRO A 72 -6.22 4.24 -9.78
CA PRO A 72 -6.84 4.32 -11.10
C PRO A 72 -6.28 3.27 -12.06
N GLU A 73 -6.95 3.09 -13.20
CA GLU A 73 -6.46 2.29 -14.32
C GLU A 73 -5.15 2.88 -14.90
N GLY A 74 -4.31 2.05 -15.51
CA GLY A 74 -3.08 2.46 -16.20
C GLY A 74 -1.88 2.72 -15.28
N VAL A 75 -2.05 2.56 -13.97
CA VAL A 75 -1.00 2.71 -12.95
C VAL A 75 -0.57 1.34 -12.43
N VAL A 76 0.73 1.13 -12.17
CA VAL A 76 1.24 -0.14 -11.65
C VAL A 76 1.38 -0.14 -10.12
N SER A 77 0.98 -1.25 -9.50
CA SER A 77 1.13 -1.49 -8.05
C SER A 77 2.58 -1.86 -7.71
N ALA A 78 3.49 -0.90 -7.81
CA ALA A 78 4.93 -1.08 -7.57
C ALA A 78 5.52 0.14 -6.84
N THR A 79 6.73 -0.02 -6.30
CA THR A 79 7.52 1.08 -5.72
C THR A 79 8.26 1.88 -6.79
N GLU A 80 8.78 1.20 -7.81
CA GLU A 80 9.48 1.78 -8.96
C GLU A 80 9.12 1.00 -10.22
N ASP A 81 8.96 1.71 -11.34
CA ASP A 81 8.80 1.12 -12.67
C ASP A 81 9.39 2.06 -13.73
N ARG A 82 9.94 1.50 -14.81
CA ARG A 82 10.63 2.27 -15.86
C ARG A 82 9.71 2.76 -16.99
N ARG A 83 8.54 2.13 -17.14
CA ARG A 83 7.63 2.31 -18.28
C ARG A 83 6.32 2.94 -17.87
N HIS A 84 5.81 2.57 -16.71
CA HIS A 84 4.50 2.98 -16.22
C HIS A 84 4.62 3.81 -14.95
N ARG A 85 3.65 4.69 -14.75
CA ARG A 85 3.51 5.43 -13.48
C ARG A 85 3.15 4.45 -12.38
N THR A 86 3.77 4.61 -11.21
CA THR A 86 3.52 3.76 -10.04
C THR A 86 2.49 4.38 -9.10
N VAL A 87 1.95 3.57 -8.20
CA VAL A 87 1.05 4.03 -7.13
C VAL A 87 1.72 4.99 -6.16
N LEU A 88 3.04 4.92 -5.97
CA LEU A 88 3.78 5.85 -5.13
C LEU A 88 3.91 7.24 -5.77
N ASP A 89 3.89 7.33 -7.11
CA ASP A 89 3.88 8.61 -7.84
C ASP A 89 2.55 9.35 -7.72
N LEU A 90 1.51 8.71 -7.16
CA LEU A 90 0.22 9.33 -6.87
C LEU A 90 0.19 10.00 -5.49
N ILE A 91 1.10 9.65 -4.58
CA ILE A 91 1.12 10.18 -3.21
C ILE A 91 1.98 11.45 -3.18
N THR A 92 1.34 12.60 -3.05
CA THR A 92 2.02 13.89 -2.84
C THR A 92 2.29 14.13 -1.37
N GLY A 93 3.47 14.65 -1.03
CA GLY A 93 3.78 15.06 0.35
C GLY A 93 4.08 13.91 1.31
N ARG A 94 4.41 12.71 0.80
CA ARG A 94 4.93 11.62 1.62
C ARG A 94 6.15 12.08 2.42
N MET A 95 6.23 11.73 3.71
CA MET A 95 7.42 12.08 4.50
C MET A 95 8.49 10.99 4.39
N ARG A 96 8.07 9.74 4.16
CA ARG A 96 8.97 8.59 4.07
C ARG A 96 9.15 8.08 2.64
N ASP A 97 10.37 7.65 2.33
CA ASP A 97 10.73 7.03 1.05
C ASP A 97 10.65 5.50 1.05
N ASP A 98 10.43 4.87 2.21
CA ASP A 98 10.34 3.42 2.40
C ASP A 98 8.90 2.86 2.28
N LEU A 99 8.00 3.63 1.67
CA LEU A 99 6.62 3.21 1.42
C LEU A 99 6.55 2.11 0.35
N PHE A 100 5.63 1.17 0.53
CA PHE A 100 5.34 0.13 -0.46
C PHE A 100 3.85 -0.24 -0.47
N PRO A 101 3.32 -0.70 -1.63
CA PRO A 101 1.94 -1.17 -1.70
C PRO A 101 1.75 -2.49 -0.95
N VAL A 102 0.65 -2.59 -0.21
CA VAL A 102 0.22 -3.81 0.46
C VAL A 102 -0.60 -4.64 -0.52
N GLY A 103 0.09 -5.52 -1.23
CA GLY A 103 -0.49 -6.35 -2.26
C GLY A 103 -0.47 -5.67 -3.63
N ARG A 104 -1.15 -6.28 -4.59
CA ARG A 104 -1.11 -5.85 -5.98
C ARG A 104 -2.50 -5.82 -6.57
N LEU A 105 -2.79 -4.76 -7.29
CA LEU A 105 -3.84 -4.69 -8.29
C LEU A 105 -3.19 -4.64 -9.67
N ASP A 106 -3.78 -5.32 -10.63
CA ASP A 106 -3.32 -5.31 -12.01
C ASP A 106 -3.43 -3.90 -12.62
N ILE A 107 -2.73 -3.67 -13.72
CA ILE A 107 -2.64 -2.34 -14.33
C ILE A 107 -4.02 -1.81 -14.78
N ASP A 108 -4.88 -2.72 -15.24
CA ASP A 108 -6.25 -2.50 -15.70
C ASP A 108 -7.29 -2.59 -14.55
N THR A 109 -6.85 -2.85 -13.32
CA THR A 109 -7.72 -2.90 -12.15
C THR A 109 -7.69 -1.60 -11.36
N GLU A 110 -8.88 -1.10 -11.02
CA GLU A 110 -9.08 0.07 -10.15
C GLU A 110 -9.54 -0.33 -8.75
N GLY A 111 -9.35 0.56 -7.77
CA GLY A 111 -9.97 0.43 -6.46
C GLY A 111 -9.00 0.55 -5.29
N LEU A 112 -9.40 -0.01 -4.15
CA LEU A 112 -8.68 0.16 -2.89
C LEU A 112 -7.32 -0.55 -2.93
N LEU A 113 -6.26 0.22 -2.69
CA LEU A 113 -4.91 -0.26 -2.42
C LEU A 113 -4.39 0.41 -1.16
N LEU A 114 -3.86 -0.38 -0.22
CA LEU A 114 -3.19 0.15 0.95
C LEU A 114 -1.70 0.36 0.64
N ILE A 115 -1.10 1.42 1.18
CA ILE A 115 0.34 1.71 1.06
C ILE A 115 0.87 2.05 2.45
N THR A 116 1.98 1.43 2.83
CA THR A 116 2.60 1.62 4.15
C THR A 116 4.08 1.27 4.11
N ASN A 117 4.82 1.64 5.16
CA ASN A 117 6.16 1.14 5.47
C ASN A 117 6.15 0.07 6.59
N ASP A 118 4.98 -0.27 7.15
CA ASP A 118 4.80 -1.32 8.16
C ASP A 118 4.79 -2.73 7.52
N GLY A 119 5.97 -3.36 7.50
CA GLY A 119 6.17 -4.69 6.94
C GLY A 119 5.39 -5.79 7.67
N ASP A 120 5.22 -5.68 8.98
CA ASP A 120 4.53 -6.67 9.79
C ASP A 120 3.02 -6.65 9.54
N LEU A 121 2.43 -5.46 9.45
CA LEU A 121 1.04 -5.32 9.01
C LEU A 121 0.86 -5.84 7.59
N ALA A 122 1.72 -5.45 6.65
CA ALA A 122 1.60 -5.90 5.27
C ALA A 122 1.69 -7.42 5.15
N HIS A 123 2.65 -8.05 5.83
CA HIS A 123 2.75 -9.50 5.88
C HIS A 123 1.49 -10.13 6.50
N ARG A 124 0.94 -9.58 7.58
CA ARG A 124 -0.32 -10.08 8.17
C ARG A 124 -1.51 -9.98 7.22
N LEU A 125 -1.60 -8.92 6.41
CA LEU A 125 -2.70 -8.72 5.46
C LEU A 125 -2.58 -9.58 4.19
N LEU A 126 -1.35 -9.90 3.78
CA LEU A 126 -1.06 -10.64 2.55
C LEU A 126 -0.78 -12.12 2.76
N SER A 127 -0.46 -12.54 3.99
CA SER A 127 -0.13 -13.93 4.28
C SER A 127 -1.29 -14.85 3.88
N PRO A 128 -1.05 -15.90 3.09
CA PRO A 128 -2.09 -16.85 2.70
C PRO A 128 -2.77 -17.54 3.89
N LYS A 129 -2.07 -17.60 5.04
CA LYS A 129 -2.56 -18.20 6.29
C LYS A 129 -3.51 -17.29 7.07
N LYS A 130 -3.52 -16.00 6.75
CA LYS A 130 -4.37 -14.99 7.39
C LYS A 130 -5.57 -14.76 6.47
N HIS A 131 -6.74 -15.21 6.89
CA HIS A 131 -7.99 -15.02 6.15
C HIS A 131 -8.36 -13.54 6.22
N VAL A 132 -7.93 -12.78 5.22
CA VAL A 132 -8.32 -11.38 5.02
C VAL A 132 -9.09 -11.31 3.72
N ASP A 133 -10.39 -11.16 3.87
CA ASP A 133 -11.36 -11.13 2.79
C ASP A 133 -11.11 -9.92 1.89
N LYS A 134 -11.18 -10.18 0.58
CA LYS A 134 -11.05 -9.15 -0.45
C LYS A 134 -12.28 -9.21 -1.30
N VAL A 135 -12.96 -8.08 -1.41
CA VAL A 135 -14.22 -8.00 -2.14
C VAL A 135 -14.02 -7.17 -3.40
N TYR A 136 -14.31 -7.77 -4.54
CA TYR A 136 -14.13 -7.19 -5.85
C TYR A 136 -15.47 -6.86 -6.47
N TYR A 137 -15.50 -5.81 -7.27
CA TYR A 137 -16.62 -5.48 -8.14
C TYR A 137 -16.19 -5.66 -9.59
N ALA A 138 -16.89 -6.50 -10.34
CA ALA A 138 -16.62 -6.76 -11.75
C ALA A 138 -17.80 -6.34 -12.62
N LYS A 139 -17.48 -5.73 -13.76
CA LYS A 139 -18.41 -5.53 -14.88
C LYS A 139 -18.05 -6.55 -15.95
N ILE A 140 -19.02 -7.35 -16.35
CA ILE A 140 -18.83 -8.36 -17.40
C ILE A 140 -19.73 -8.06 -18.61
N GLU A 141 -19.29 -8.53 -19.76
CA GLU A 141 -20.12 -8.55 -20.97
C GLU A 141 -20.90 -9.87 -21.05
N GLY A 142 -22.17 -9.78 -21.44
CA GLY A 142 -23.06 -10.93 -21.55
C GLY A 142 -23.87 -11.20 -20.29
N MET A 143 -24.49 -12.38 -20.28
CA MET A 143 -25.29 -12.88 -19.17
C MET A 143 -24.52 -13.98 -18.45
N LEU A 144 -24.58 -13.98 -17.12
CA LEU A 144 -24.13 -15.12 -16.35
C LEU A 144 -25.07 -16.31 -16.57
N PRO A 145 -24.55 -17.53 -16.56
CA PRO A 145 -25.41 -18.71 -16.47
C PRO A 145 -26.17 -18.69 -15.14
N GLU A 146 -27.36 -19.29 -15.12
CA GLU A 146 -28.19 -19.29 -13.91
C GLU A 146 -27.54 -20.02 -12.73
N ASP A 147 -26.63 -20.97 -13.02
CA ASP A 147 -25.86 -21.74 -12.04
C ASP A 147 -24.54 -21.08 -11.61
N ALA A 148 -24.30 -19.81 -11.99
CA ALA A 148 -23.02 -19.13 -11.75
C ALA A 148 -22.67 -19.04 -10.26
N LYS A 149 -23.67 -18.85 -9.40
CA LYS A 149 -23.45 -18.74 -7.95
C LYS A 149 -23.00 -20.07 -7.36
N GLU A 150 -23.67 -21.15 -7.73
CA GLU A 150 -23.35 -22.51 -7.30
C GLU A 150 -21.95 -22.91 -7.79
N ARG A 151 -21.62 -22.56 -9.03
CA ARG A 151 -20.30 -22.85 -9.61
C ARG A 151 -19.17 -22.08 -8.92
N MET A 152 -19.37 -20.80 -8.56
CA MET A 152 -18.36 -20.05 -7.79
C MET A 152 -18.23 -20.58 -6.35
N ALA A 153 -19.34 -20.94 -5.71
CA ALA A 153 -19.33 -21.53 -4.37
C ALA A 153 -18.66 -22.92 -4.32
N ALA A 154 -18.66 -23.67 -5.43
CA ALA A 154 -17.95 -24.94 -5.54
C ALA A 154 -16.46 -24.79 -5.87
N GLY A 155 -16.02 -23.60 -6.30
CA GLY A 155 -14.72 -23.40 -6.94
C GLY A 155 -14.77 -23.73 -8.44
N LEU A 156 -13.97 -22.98 -9.21
CA LEU A 156 -13.86 -23.10 -10.67
C LEU A 156 -12.48 -23.65 -11.07
N THR A 157 -12.43 -24.40 -12.17
CA THR A 157 -11.18 -24.73 -12.87
C THR A 157 -10.96 -23.71 -13.99
N LEU A 158 -9.82 -23.03 -13.98
CA LEU A 158 -9.41 -22.09 -15.02
C LEU A 158 -8.92 -22.84 -16.27
N SER A 159 -8.80 -22.12 -17.39
CA SER A 159 -8.38 -22.70 -18.68
C SER A 159 -6.99 -23.33 -18.68
N ASP A 160 -6.12 -22.89 -17.75
CA ASP A 160 -4.79 -23.45 -17.55
C ASP A 160 -4.76 -24.65 -16.59
N GLY A 161 -5.94 -25.12 -16.13
CA GLY A 161 -6.09 -26.23 -15.19
C GLY A 161 -6.01 -25.83 -13.73
N THR A 162 -5.81 -24.55 -13.41
CA THR A 162 -5.73 -24.07 -12.02
C THR A 162 -7.08 -24.17 -11.33
N GLU A 163 -7.13 -24.82 -10.17
CA GLU A 163 -8.32 -24.85 -9.32
C GLU A 163 -8.38 -23.63 -8.40
N THR A 164 -9.51 -22.96 -8.43
CA THR A 164 -9.81 -21.82 -7.55
C THR A 164 -10.50 -22.29 -6.27
N LEU A 165 -10.31 -21.54 -5.19
CA LEU A 165 -11.05 -21.75 -3.95
C LEU A 165 -12.53 -21.33 -4.11
N PRO A 166 -13.44 -21.88 -3.29
CA PRO A 166 -14.81 -21.39 -3.16
C PRO A 166 -14.90 -19.87 -2.99
N ALA A 167 -15.89 -19.27 -3.62
CA ALA A 167 -16.11 -17.83 -3.56
C ALA A 167 -17.60 -17.47 -3.57
N ASP A 168 -17.96 -16.47 -2.78
CA ASP A 168 -19.30 -15.90 -2.79
C ASP A 168 -19.50 -14.98 -3.99
N LEU A 169 -20.66 -15.11 -4.63
CA LEU A 169 -21.06 -14.28 -5.78
C LEU A 169 -22.40 -13.57 -5.52
N GLU A 170 -22.36 -12.25 -5.51
CA GLU A 170 -23.54 -11.39 -5.49
C GLU A 170 -23.75 -10.76 -6.87
N ILE A 171 -24.95 -10.96 -7.43
CA ILE A 171 -25.36 -10.32 -8.69
C ILE A 171 -26.00 -8.98 -8.36
N VAL A 172 -25.27 -7.90 -8.62
CA VAL A 172 -25.68 -6.52 -8.32
C VAL A 172 -26.63 -6.00 -9.39
N ARG A 173 -26.39 -6.33 -10.67
CA ARG A 173 -27.27 -5.95 -11.79
C ARG A 173 -27.16 -6.95 -12.94
N ARG A 174 -28.29 -7.43 -13.46
CA ARG A 174 -28.37 -8.19 -14.72
C ARG A 174 -28.58 -7.23 -15.90
N GLY A 175 -27.85 -7.43 -17.00
CA GLY A 175 -28.13 -6.70 -18.26
C GLY A 175 -29.48 -7.13 -18.87
N GLY A 176 -30.18 -6.21 -19.55
CA GLY A 176 -31.45 -6.50 -20.23
C GLY A 176 -31.31 -7.41 -21.47
N ALA A 177 -32.41 -7.99 -21.93
CA ALA A 177 -32.44 -8.95 -23.04
C ALA A 177 -32.25 -8.32 -24.45
N ALA A 178 -31.55 -9.08 -25.31
CA ALA A 178 -31.37 -9.01 -26.76
C ALA A 178 -31.48 -7.64 -27.46
N GLY A 179 -30.32 -7.08 -27.85
CA GLY A 179 -30.21 -5.99 -28.83
C GLY A 179 -29.32 -4.82 -28.41
N SER A 180 -29.06 -4.66 -27.11
CA SER A 180 -28.11 -3.68 -26.58
C SER A 180 -27.17 -4.39 -25.60
N CYS A 181 -25.85 -4.19 -25.74
CA CYS A 181 -24.78 -4.76 -24.92
C CYS A 181 -25.21 -5.01 -23.45
N SER A 182 -25.53 -6.26 -23.10
CA SER A 182 -25.97 -6.63 -21.75
C SER A 182 -24.75 -6.65 -20.84
N ARG A 183 -24.54 -5.59 -20.05
CA ARG A 183 -23.47 -5.53 -19.04
C ARG A 183 -24.02 -5.93 -17.67
N SER A 184 -23.45 -6.99 -17.10
CA SER A 184 -23.79 -7.44 -15.75
C SER A 184 -22.75 -6.94 -14.75
N ALA A 185 -23.19 -6.61 -13.54
CA ALA A 185 -22.35 -6.14 -12.45
C ALA A 185 -22.41 -7.14 -11.30
N LEU A 186 -21.24 -7.48 -10.77
CA LEU A 186 -21.06 -8.57 -9.81
C LEU A 186 -20.15 -8.13 -8.69
N ARG A 187 -20.41 -8.64 -7.49
CA ARG A 187 -19.50 -8.53 -6.36
C ARG A 187 -19.08 -9.94 -5.96
N PHE A 188 -17.79 -10.17 -5.81
CA PHE A 188 -17.30 -11.47 -5.38
C PHE A 188 -16.20 -11.33 -4.33
N MET A 189 -16.17 -12.27 -3.39
CA MET A 189 -15.13 -12.35 -2.39
C MET A 189 -14.05 -13.32 -2.86
N LYS A 190 -12.81 -12.85 -2.93
CA LYS A 190 -11.65 -13.62 -3.40
C LYS A 190 -10.87 -14.09 -2.18
N GLU A 191 -11.19 -15.25 -1.63
CA GLU A 191 -10.26 -15.98 -0.76
C GLU A 191 -9.13 -16.49 -1.65
N ASN A 192 -7.88 -16.03 -1.45
CA ASN A 192 -6.63 -16.47 -2.08
C ASN A 192 -6.82 -17.47 -3.25
N PHE A 193 -7.24 -16.93 -4.40
CA PHE A 193 -8.00 -17.64 -5.46
C PHE A 193 -7.25 -18.72 -6.23
N ILE A 194 -6.02 -19.02 -5.85
CA ILE A 194 -5.17 -20.01 -6.50
C ILE A 194 -4.54 -20.81 -5.38
N ARG A 195 -4.79 -22.12 -5.40
CA ARG A 195 -4.13 -23.11 -4.53
C ARG A 195 -2.63 -23.14 -4.75
#